data_AF-A0A353LZC8-F1
#
_entry.id   AF-A0A353LZC8-F1
#
_cell.length_a   1.000
_cell.length_b   1.000
_cell.length_c   1.000
_cell.angle_alpha   90.00
_cell.angle_beta   90.00
_cell.angle_gamma   90.00
#
_symmetry.space_group_name_H-M   'P 1'
#
loop_
_entity.id
_entity.type
_entity.pdbx_description
1 polymer ?
#
loop_
_entity_poly.entity_id
_entity_poly.type
_entity_poly.pdbx_seq_one_letter_code
_entity_poly.pdbx_strand_id
1 'polypeptide(L)'
;MEKAYLYIVLTRTNTMISRLIRLFTGDEYTHAALSLDRELQEMYSFARKYTRNPFLGRFKHERLEEGVYGLAKQLPGVVLEVEVPLENYAEARDLIDQFIANRAQYKYNFRGLLYGPLNK
;
A
#
# COMPACT_ATOMS: atom_id res chain seq x y z
N MET A 1 20.78 7.35 -21.40
CA MET A 1 20.27 7.85 -20.10
C MET A 1 19.91 6.63 -19.29
N GLU A 2 20.37 6.57 -18.05
CA GLU A 2 20.08 5.45 -17.16
C GLU A 2 18.58 5.43 -16.86
N LYS A 3 17.95 4.26 -17.02
CA LYS A 3 16.50 4.13 -16.84
C LYS A 3 16.21 3.67 -15.42
N ALA A 4 15.29 4.35 -14.74
CA ALA A 4 14.82 3.98 -13.42
C ALA A 4 13.33 3.63 -13.48
N TYR A 5 12.90 2.72 -12.62
CA TYR A 5 11.53 2.21 -12.63
C TYR A 5 10.94 2.21 -11.23
N LEU A 6 9.66 2.57 -11.15
CA LEU A 6 8.83 2.42 -9.98
C LEU A 6 7.74 1.39 -10.28
N TYR A 7 7.42 0.56 -9.29
CA TYR A 7 6.43 -0.50 -9.43
C TYR A 7 5.24 -0.23 -8.52
N ILE A 8 4.07 0.00 -9.11
CA ILE A 8 2.83 0.19 -8.36
C ILE A 8 2.09 -1.14 -8.31
N VAL A 9 1.96 -1.69 -7.10
CA VAL A 9 1.33 -2.98 -6.85
C VAL A 9 -0.06 -2.73 -6.29
N LEU A 10 -1.08 -2.98 -7.11
CA LEU A 10 -2.48 -2.86 -6.71
C LEU A 10 -3.01 -4.26 -6.41
N THR A 11 -3.58 -4.45 -5.22
CA THR A 11 -4.09 -5.75 -4.81
C THR A 11 -5.47 -5.64 -4.17
N ARG A 12 -6.19 -6.77 -4.20
CA ARG A 12 -7.43 -6.96 -3.46
C ARG A 12 -7.27 -8.13 -2.50
N THR A 13 -7.17 -7.82 -1.21
CA THR A 13 -7.19 -8.87 -0.17
C THR A 13 -8.62 -9.30 0.14
N ASN A 14 -8.85 -10.55 0.53
CA ASN A 14 -10.19 -11.03 0.92
C ASN A 14 -10.55 -10.72 2.38
N THR A 15 -10.11 -9.57 2.89
CA THR A 15 -10.41 -9.14 4.27
C THR A 15 -11.73 -8.38 4.37
N MET A 16 -12.35 -8.36 5.55
CA MET A 16 -13.61 -7.63 5.76
C MET A 16 -13.49 -6.13 5.42
N ILE A 17 -12.36 -5.50 5.78
CA ILE A 17 -12.09 -4.11 5.39
C ILE A 17 -12.04 -3.95 3.88
N SER A 18 -11.29 -4.82 3.18
CA SER A 18 -11.19 -4.74 1.73
C SER A 18 -12.56 -4.87 1.06
N ARG A 19 -13.40 -5.80 1.54
CA ARG A 19 -14.79 -5.94 1.08
C ARG A 19 -15.62 -4.67 1.32
N LEU A 20 -15.44 -4.04 2.49
CA LEU A 20 -16.13 -2.80 2.85
C LEU A 20 -15.69 -1.63 1.94
N ILE A 21 -14.38 -1.43 1.76
CA ILE A 21 -13.82 -0.40 0.87
C ILE A 21 -14.39 -0.57 -0.53
N ARG A 22 -14.31 -1.79 -1.10
CA ARG A 22 -14.87 -2.08 -2.42
C ARG A 22 -16.36 -1.78 -2.52
N LEU A 23 -17.14 -2.06 -1.48
CA LEU A 23 -18.58 -1.76 -1.48
C LEU A 23 -18.83 -0.25 -1.53
N PHE A 24 -18.03 0.56 -0.84
CA PHE A 24 -18.18 2.01 -0.80
C PHE A 24 -17.60 2.72 -2.02
N THR A 25 -16.43 2.29 -2.52
CA THR A 25 -15.75 2.96 -3.63
C THR A 25 -16.13 2.40 -5.00
N GLY A 26 -16.54 1.13 -5.06
CA GLY A 26 -16.74 0.40 -6.31
C GLY A 26 -15.44 -0.09 -6.97
N ASP A 27 -14.28 0.15 -6.34
CA ASP A 27 -12.98 -0.15 -6.95
C ASP A 27 -12.67 -1.65 -7.01
N GLU A 28 -11.94 -2.05 -8.05
CA GLU A 28 -11.53 -3.43 -8.23
C GLU A 28 -10.40 -3.84 -7.26
N TYR A 29 -9.49 -2.91 -6.98
CA TYR A 29 -8.36 -3.06 -6.06
C TYR A 29 -8.53 -2.14 -4.87
N THR A 30 -8.20 -2.63 -3.68
CA THR A 30 -8.52 -1.97 -2.40
C THR A 30 -7.27 -1.66 -1.59
N HIS A 31 -6.10 -2.05 -2.09
CA HIS A 31 -4.81 -1.79 -1.49
C HIS A 31 -3.79 -1.47 -2.57
N ALA A 32 -2.93 -0.51 -2.29
CA ALA A 32 -1.83 -0.10 -3.16
C ALA A 32 -0.52 -0.12 -2.36
N ALA A 33 0.54 -0.61 -2.98
CA ALA A 33 1.90 -0.56 -2.48
C ALA A 33 2.84 -0.07 -3.58
N LEU A 34 3.95 0.55 -3.18
CA LEU A 34 5.01 0.99 -4.07
C LEU A 34 6.22 0.09 -3.87
N SER A 35 6.82 -0.42 -4.95
CA SER A 35 8.10 -1.12 -4.90
C SER A 35 9.12 -0.39 -5.76
N LEU A 36 10.37 -0.49 -5.35
CA LEU A 36 11.51 0.16 -5.98
C LEU A 36 12.43 -0.85 -6.69
N ASP A 37 11.98 -2.12 -6.75
CA ASP A 37 12.64 -3.26 -7.40
C ASP A 37 11.59 -4.06 -8.19
N ARG A 38 12.03 -4.73 -9.27
CA ARG A 38 11.14 -5.47 -10.17
C ARG A 38 10.65 -6.77 -9.54
N GLU A 39 11.45 -7.32 -8.66
CA GLU A 39 11.25 -8.58 -7.95
C GLU A 39 10.21 -8.46 -6.83
N LEU A 40 9.73 -7.24 -6.56
CA LEU A 40 8.76 -6.90 -5.51
C LEU A 40 9.19 -7.42 -4.13
N GLN A 41 10.50 -7.50 -3.89
CA GLN A 41 11.06 -7.96 -2.63
C GLN A 41 10.73 -7.00 -1.51
N GLU A 42 10.77 -5.70 -1.82
CA GLU A 42 10.47 -4.64 -0.88
C GLU A 42 9.30 -3.80 -1.39
N MET A 43 8.14 -3.91 -0.74
CA MET A 43 6.96 -3.10 -1.04
C MET A 43 6.61 -2.17 0.12
N TYR A 44 6.27 -0.93 -0.16
CA TYR A 44 6.03 0.10 0.82
C TYR A 44 4.59 0.57 0.73
N SER A 45 3.87 0.55 1.84
CA SER A 45 2.47 0.96 1.87
C SER A 45 2.04 1.47 3.25
N PHE A 46 0.90 2.13 3.28
CA PHE A 46 0.16 2.34 4.53
C PHE A 46 -0.78 1.15 4.72
N ALA A 47 -0.50 0.35 5.75
CA ALA A 47 -1.23 -0.88 6.02
C ALA A 47 -1.56 -1.02 7.51
N ARG A 48 -2.36 -2.04 7.82
CA ARG A 48 -2.68 -2.42 9.19
C ARG A 48 -1.39 -2.85 9.92
N LYS A 49 -1.15 -2.27 11.09
CA LYS A 49 -0.06 -2.63 12.01
C LYS A 49 -0.17 -4.09 12.46
N TYR A 50 -1.38 -4.54 12.76
CA TYR A 50 -1.66 -5.92 13.14
C TYR A 50 -2.74 -6.49 12.23
N THR A 51 -2.52 -7.69 11.69
CA THR A 51 -3.47 -8.34 10.78
C THR A 51 -4.88 -8.48 11.38
N ARG A 52 -4.94 -8.74 12.70
CA ARG A 52 -6.20 -8.89 13.46
C ARG A 52 -6.79 -7.56 13.95
N ASN A 53 -6.05 -6.45 13.92
CA ASN A 53 -6.56 -5.14 14.34
C ASN A 53 -6.77 -4.24 13.11
N PRO A 54 -8.02 -4.10 12.63
CA PRO A 54 -8.33 -3.27 11.46
C PRO A 54 -8.07 -1.78 11.66
N PHE A 55 -8.06 -1.33 12.91
CA PHE A 55 -8.08 0.10 13.24
C PHE A 55 -6.67 0.69 13.26
N LEU A 56 -5.67 -0.03 13.77
CA LEU A 56 -4.31 0.51 13.84
C LEU A 56 -3.60 0.41 12.49
N GLY A 57 -3.54 1.52 11.74
CA GLY A 57 -2.69 1.67 10.55
C GLY A 57 -1.32 2.27 10.84
N ARG A 58 -0.33 1.97 10.01
CA ARG A 58 1.02 2.57 10.01
C ARG A 58 1.68 2.44 8.63
N PHE A 59 2.74 3.22 8.38
CA PHE A 59 3.63 2.93 7.26
C PHE A 59 4.37 1.61 7.52
N LYS A 60 4.39 0.75 6.51
CA LYS A 60 4.87 -0.62 6.64
C LYS A 60 5.68 -1.00 5.39
N HIS A 61 6.75 -1.73 5.64
CA HIS A 61 7.43 -2.51 4.63
C HIS A 61 6.76 -3.91 4.57
N GLU A 62 6.32 -4.30 3.39
CA GLU A 62 5.53 -5.48 3.08
C GLU A 62 6.24 -6.37 2.07
N ARG A 63 6.05 -7.68 2.24
CA ARG A 63 6.54 -8.71 1.32
C ARG A 63 5.38 -9.60 0.92
N LEU A 64 5.34 -10.07 -0.32
CA LEU A 64 4.23 -10.88 -0.83
C LEU A 64 4.06 -12.21 -0.06
N GLU A 65 5.14 -12.73 0.52
CA GLU A 65 5.15 -13.97 1.31
C GLU A 65 4.64 -13.78 2.74
N GLU A 66 4.47 -12.53 3.19
CA GLU A 66 4.20 -12.22 4.59
C GLU A 66 2.78 -11.69 4.82
N GLY A 67 2.32 -11.81 6.07
CA GLY A 67 1.10 -11.18 6.54
C GLY A 67 -0.15 -11.61 5.77
N VAL A 68 -0.93 -10.65 5.30
CA VAL A 68 -2.22 -10.92 4.63
C VAL A 68 -2.02 -11.50 3.23
N TYR A 69 -0.92 -11.16 2.56
CA TYR A 69 -0.60 -11.67 1.22
C TYR A 69 -0.27 -13.15 1.27
N GLY A 70 0.68 -13.56 2.14
CA GLY A 70 1.06 -14.97 2.27
C GLY A 70 -0.08 -15.88 2.79
N LEU A 71 -1.04 -15.33 3.54
CA LEU A 71 -2.22 -16.07 3.99
C LEU A 71 -3.31 -16.19 2.91
N ALA A 72 -3.24 -15.41 1.83
CA ALA A 72 -4.23 -15.42 0.78
C ALA A 72 -3.98 -16.57 -0.20
N LYS A 73 -4.93 -17.51 -0.31
CA LYS A 73 -4.88 -18.58 -1.33
C LYS A 73 -4.87 -18.04 -2.76
N GLN A 74 -5.50 -16.88 -2.96
CA GLN A 74 -5.52 -16.14 -4.22
C GLN A 74 -5.47 -14.65 -3.88
N LEU A 75 -4.60 -13.92 -4.55
CA LEU A 75 -4.43 -12.48 -4.40
C LEU A 75 -4.62 -11.81 -5.77
N PRO A 76 -5.85 -11.41 -6.14
CA PRO A 76 -6.09 -10.63 -7.33
C PRO A 76 -5.34 -9.30 -7.24
N GLY A 77 -4.64 -8.94 -8.31
CA GLY A 77 -3.87 -7.70 -8.36
C GLY A 77 -3.30 -7.43 -9.74
N VAL A 78 -2.77 -6.22 -9.90
CA VAL A 78 -2.03 -5.76 -11.08
C VAL A 78 -0.75 -5.06 -10.61
N VAL A 79 0.32 -5.24 -11.37
CA VAL A 79 1.60 -4.54 -11.18
C VAL A 79 1.80 -3.63 -12.36
N LEU A 80 2.00 -2.34 -12.09
CA LEU A 80 2.28 -1.33 -13.09
C LEU A 80 3.75 -0.96 -13.00
N GLU A 81 4.47 -1.09 -14.11
CA GLU A 81 5.85 -0.61 -14.24
C GLU A 81 5.81 0.81 -14.82
N VAL A 82 6.46 1.75 -14.13
CA VAL A 82 6.51 3.16 -14.51
C VAL A 82 7.97 3.56 -14.69
N GLU A 83 8.37 3.83 -15.93
CA GLU A 83 9.68 4.43 -16.22
C GLU A 83 9.68 5.88 -15.72
N VAL A 84 10.68 6.23 -14.91
CA VAL A 84 10.83 7.57 -14.33
C VAL A 84 12.26 8.09 -14.52
N PRO A 85 12.44 9.42 -14.54
CA PRO A 85 13.76 10.02 -14.41
C PRO A 85 14.45 9.59 -13.10
N LEU A 86 15.79 9.53 -13.12
CA LEU A 86 16.58 9.12 -11.95
C LEU A 86 16.36 10.05 -10.74
N GLU A 87 16.14 11.34 -10.98
CA GLU A 87 15.80 12.33 -9.97
C GLU A 87 14.48 12.00 -9.25
N ASN A 88 13.43 11.62 -9.98
CA ASN A 88 12.15 11.20 -9.39
C ASN A 88 12.27 9.88 -8.63
N TYR A 89 13.12 8.95 -9.10
CA TYR A 89 13.39 7.71 -8.37
C TYR A 89 14.07 8.00 -7.03
N ALA A 90 15.07 8.88 -7.02
CA ALA A 90 15.76 9.31 -5.81
C ALA A 90 14.80 10.03 -4.84
N GLU A 91 13.97 10.94 -5.34
CA GLU A 91 12.95 11.62 -4.53
C GLU A 91 11.95 10.62 -3.91
N ALA A 92 11.47 9.65 -4.70
CA ALA A 92 10.59 8.61 -4.20
C ALA A 92 11.24 7.75 -3.10
N ARG A 93 12.53 7.40 -3.27
CA ARG A 93 13.31 6.67 -2.27
C ARG A 93 13.44 7.49 -0.98
N ASP A 94 13.81 8.76 -1.08
CA ASP A 94 13.97 9.65 0.07
C ASP A 94 12.65 9.82 0.85
N LEU A 95 11.52 9.95 0.14
CA LEU A 95 10.20 10.01 0.76
C LEU A 95 9.84 8.71 1.50
N ILE A 96 10.13 7.56 0.90
CA ILE A 96 9.96 6.26 1.55
C ILE A 96 10.80 6.19 2.82
N ASP A 97 12.08 6.56 2.78
CA ASP A 97 12.97 6.49 3.93
C ASP A 97 12.50 7.41 5.07
N GLN A 98 11.99 8.60 4.74
CA GLN A 98 11.35 9.48 5.71
C GLN A 98 10.12 8.84 6.34
N PHE A 99 9.28 8.15 5.56
CA PHE A 99 8.13 7.43 6.08
C PHE A 99 8.52 6.26 6.98
N ILE A 100 9.59 5.53 6.64
CA ILE A 100 10.13 4.43 7.46
C ILE A 100 10.64 4.98 8.80
N ALA A 101 11.45 6.04 8.77
CA ALA A 101 12.02 6.67 9.96
C ALA A 101 10.90 7.18 10.90
N ASN A 102 9.83 7.75 10.32
CA ASN A 102 8.73 8.34 11.08
C ASN A 102 7.48 7.44 11.19
N ARG A 103 7.60 6.14 10.90
CA ARG A 103 6.48 5.17 10.85
C ARG A 103 5.54 5.13 12.06
N ALA A 104 6.00 5.57 13.23
CA ALA A 104 5.20 5.60 14.47
C ALA A 104 4.24 6.82 14.52
N GLN A 105 4.54 7.86 13.75
CA GLN A 105 3.76 9.08 13.67
C GLN A 105 2.56 8.93 12.73
N TYR A 106 2.70 8.13 11.66
CA TYR A 106 1.62 7.88 10.71
C TYR A 106 0.60 6.87 11.26
N LYS A 107 -0.66 7.29 11.31
CA LYS A 107 -1.81 6.50 11.77
C LYS A 107 -2.99 6.73 10.84
N TYR A 108 -3.94 5.81 10.83
CA TYR A 108 -5.19 6.01 10.09
C TYR A 108 -5.98 7.20 10.62
N ASN A 109 -6.54 7.97 9.71
CA ASN A 109 -7.46 9.04 10.03
C ASN A 109 -8.87 8.47 10.21
N PHE A 110 -9.18 8.01 11.42
CA PHE A 110 -10.51 7.47 11.75
C PHE A 110 -11.64 8.47 11.63
N ARG A 111 -11.36 9.76 11.89
CA ARG A 111 -12.36 10.81 11.68
C ARG A 111 -12.73 10.89 10.20
N GLY A 112 -11.72 10.86 9.32
CA GLY A 112 -11.93 10.78 7.87
C GLY A 112 -12.72 9.53 7.46
N LEU A 113 -12.46 8.36 8.09
CA LEU A 113 -13.20 7.14 7.78
C LEU A 113 -14.69 7.23 8.17
N LEU A 114 -15.01 7.83 9.32
CA LEU A 114 -16.38 7.93 9.81
C LEU A 114 -17.17 9.04 9.11
N TYR A 115 -16.54 10.18 8.82
CA TYR A 115 -17.21 11.36 8.28
C TYR A 115 -17.06 11.52 6.76
N GLY A 116 -16.10 10.84 6.14
CA GLY A 116 -15.87 10.90 4.68
C GLY A 116 -17.10 10.51 3.84
N PRO A 117 -17.84 9.44 4.18
CA PRO A 117 -19.05 9.06 3.43
C PRO A 117 -20.24 10.01 3.63
N LEU A 118 -20.25 10.79 4.72
CA LEU A 118 -21.32 11.71 5.09
C LEU A 118 -21.18 13.09 4.43
N ASN A 119 -20.05 13.35 3.76
CA ASN A 119 -19.72 14.65 3.17
C ASN A 119 -19.89 14.63 1.64
N LYS A 120 -20.94 13.94 1.15
CA LYS A 120 -21.41 14.01 -0.23
C LYS A 120 -22.55 15.01 -0.36
#